data_AF-A0A915PSJ4-F1
#
_entry.id   AF-A0A915PSJ4-F1
#
_cell.length_a   1.000
_cell.length_b   1.000
_cell.length_c   1.000
_cell.angle_alpha   90.00
_cell.angle_beta   90.00
_cell.angle_gamma   90.00
#
_symmetry.space_group_name_H-M   'P 1'
#
loop_
_entity.id
_entity.type
_entity.pdbx_description
1 polymer ?
#
loop_
_entity_poly.entity_id
_entity_poly.type
_entity_poly.pdbx_seq_one_letter_code
_entity_poly.pdbx_strand_id
1 'polypeptide(L)'
;MMVFHSVAAAAAHEIWTRPNSCRFRGWGYSGYSRTVWDSAEGYRSFGYNRRVQHTLSSMGRMHNPGKGISQSALPYRRSVPTWLKLTSEEVQEQITRLAKKGLRPSQIGVILRDSHGVAQVRRVTGNKIVRILKAKGMAPEIPEDLYHLIKKAVNIRKHLERNRKDKDSKYRLILVESRIHRLARYYKTKRQLPATWKYESSTASALVS
;
A
#
# COMPACT_ATOMS: atom_id res chain seq x y z
N MET A 1 -66.55 26.78 -5.64
CA MET A 1 -67.32 25.74 -4.93
C MET A 1 -66.35 24.74 -4.34
N MET A 2 -66.36 24.64 -3.01
CA MET A 2 -65.61 23.68 -2.20
C MET A 2 -66.04 22.25 -2.54
N VAL A 3 -65.11 21.27 -2.53
CA VAL A 3 -65.26 20.05 -1.72
C VAL A 3 -63.86 19.50 -1.35
N PHE A 4 -63.61 19.45 -0.04
CA PHE A 4 -62.57 18.70 0.66
C PHE A 4 -62.94 17.20 0.75
N HIS A 5 -61.96 16.29 0.61
CA HIS A 5 -61.84 15.00 1.31
C HIS A 5 -60.34 14.64 1.19
N SER A 6 -59.46 14.69 2.20
CA SER A 6 -59.45 14.14 3.56
C SER A 6 -59.67 12.62 3.59
N VAL A 7 -58.63 11.84 3.92
CA VAL A 7 -58.56 10.98 5.13
C VAL A 7 -57.25 10.14 5.15
N ALA A 8 -56.60 10.17 6.33
CA ALA A 8 -55.71 9.21 7.03
C ALA A 8 -54.45 8.64 6.33
N ALA A 9 -53.20 8.79 6.80
CA ALA A 9 -52.60 8.67 8.15
C ALA A 9 -52.70 7.26 8.79
N ALA A 10 -51.60 6.50 8.73
CA ALA A 10 -51.26 5.49 9.73
C ALA A 10 -49.73 5.32 9.80
N ALA A 11 -49.16 5.79 10.91
CA ALA A 11 -47.81 5.51 11.37
C ALA A 11 -47.89 4.47 12.51
N ALA A 12 -46.94 3.55 12.57
CA ALA A 12 -46.42 2.87 13.77
C ALA A 12 -45.56 1.68 13.31
N HIS A 13 -44.24 1.73 13.50
CA HIS A 13 -43.52 1.28 14.69
C HIS A 13 -43.38 -0.25 14.79
N GLU A 14 -42.10 -0.64 14.92
CA GLU A 14 -41.58 -1.69 15.80
C GLU A 14 -41.02 -3.02 15.26
N ILE A 15 -39.73 -3.18 15.59
CA ILE A 15 -39.06 -4.36 16.18
C ILE A 15 -38.26 -5.31 15.27
N TRP A 16 -36.96 -5.28 15.57
CA TRP A 16 -35.91 -6.27 15.36
C TRP A 16 -36.32 -7.69 15.81
N THR A 17 -36.25 -8.68 14.92
CA THR A 17 -35.83 -10.05 15.27
C THR A 17 -35.13 -10.71 14.07
N ARG A 18 -33.91 -11.19 14.32
CA ARG A 18 -33.14 -12.09 13.44
C ARG A 18 -33.87 -13.42 13.26
N PRO A 19 -33.61 -14.14 12.16
CA PRO A 19 -33.23 -15.54 12.34
C PRO A 19 -31.97 -15.95 11.56
N ASN A 20 -31.11 -16.66 12.28
CA ASN A 20 -30.04 -17.51 11.77
C ASN A 20 -30.61 -18.59 10.85
N SER A 21 -29.99 -18.81 9.68
CA SER A 21 -29.59 -20.16 9.23
C SER A 21 -28.92 -20.07 7.84
N CYS A 22 -27.58 -20.01 7.87
CA CYS A 22 -26.75 -20.34 6.73
C CYS A 22 -26.89 -21.84 6.44
N ARG A 23 -27.66 -22.21 5.41
CA ARG A 23 -27.64 -23.57 4.87
C ARG A 23 -26.76 -23.60 3.62
N PHE A 24 -25.55 -24.12 3.81
CA PHE A 24 -24.61 -24.54 2.77
C PHE A 24 -25.34 -25.41 1.74
N ARG A 25 -25.33 -25.01 0.46
CA ARG A 25 -25.58 -25.92 -0.67
C ARG A 25 -24.24 -26.24 -1.33
N GLY A 26 -23.86 -27.50 -1.21
CA GLY A 26 -22.65 -28.08 -1.77
C GLY A 26 -22.68 -28.08 -3.29
N TRP A 27 -21.51 -27.78 -3.86
CA TRP A 27 -21.21 -28.04 -5.26
C TRP A 27 -20.66 -29.46 -5.36
N GLY A 28 -21.44 -30.34 -6.00
CA GLY A 28 -21.00 -31.68 -6.36
C GLY A 28 -20.00 -31.61 -7.51
N TYR A 29 -18.78 -32.09 -7.28
CA TYR A 29 -17.83 -32.40 -8.34
C TYR A 29 -17.91 -33.90 -8.62
N SER A 30 -18.55 -34.21 -9.74
CA SER A 30 -18.56 -35.52 -10.37
C SER A 30 -17.22 -35.79 -11.04
N GLY A 31 -16.61 -36.93 -10.71
CA GLY A 31 -15.82 -37.73 -11.64
C GLY A 31 -14.43 -37.23 -12.01
N TYR A 32 -13.41 -37.68 -11.27
CA TYR A 32 -12.14 -38.01 -11.91
C TYR A 32 -11.56 -39.28 -11.29
N SER A 33 -11.08 -40.15 -12.18
CA SER A 33 -10.78 -41.55 -11.96
C SER A 33 -9.69 -41.78 -10.91
N ARG A 34 -9.94 -42.80 -10.09
CA ARG A 34 -9.07 -43.39 -9.08
C ARG A 34 -8.28 -44.51 -9.75
N THR A 35 -6.95 -44.40 -9.82
CA THR A 35 -6.03 -45.55 -9.71
C THR A 35 -4.59 -45.08 -9.55
N VAL A 36 -3.85 -45.80 -8.71
CA VAL A 36 -2.42 -45.71 -8.40
C VAL A 36 -2.08 -44.65 -7.36
N TRP A 37 -2.14 -45.05 -6.09
CA TRP A 37 -1.05 -44.94 -5.09
C TRP A 37 -1.60 -45.51 -3.76
N ASP A 38 -1.86 -46.82 -3.75
CA ASP A 38 -2.00 -47.61 -2.53
C ASP A 38 -0.68 -48.36 -2.34
N SER A 39 0.15 -47.88 -1.42
CA SER A 39 1.03 -48.72 -0.62
C SER A 39 1.18 -48.07 0.73
N ALA A 40 0.58 -48.74 1.71
CA ALA A 40 0.51 -48.40 3.11
C ALA A 40 1.91 -48.30 3.74
N GLU A 41 2.07 -47.39 4.70
CA GLU A 41 2.78 -47.66 5.96
C GLU A 41 2.64 -46.49 6.96
N GLY A 42 2.13 -46.81 8.15
CA GLY A 42 2.63 -46.21 9.39
C GLY A 42 1.95 -44.96 9.95
N TYR A 43 0.77 -45.12 10.56
CA TYR A 43 0.37 -44.26 11.68
C TYR A 43 1.25 -44.57 12.90
N ARG A 44 2.08 -43.60 13.32
CA ARG A 44 2.54 -43.50 14.71
C ARG A 44 2.42 -42.05 15.17
N SER A 45 1.35 -41.81 15.93
CA SER A 45 1.16 -40.64 16.77
C SER A 45 2.31 -40.52 17.76
N PHE A 46 3.15 -39.49 17.61
CA PHE A 46 3.92 -38.94 18.70
C PHE A 46 3.69 -37.43 18.75
N GLY A 47 2.74 -37.05 19.60
CA GLY A 47 2.61 -35.68 20.06
C GLY A 47 3.80 -35.35 20.94
N TYR A 48 4.70 -34.50 20.44
CA TYR A 48 5.56 -33.66 21.26
C TYR A 48 5.62 -32.27 20.62
N ASN A 49 4.73 -31.41 21.11
CA ASN A 49 4.99 -30.02 21.48
C ASN A 49 6.26 -29.40 20.87
N ARG A 50 6.24 -29.08 19.57
CA ARG A 50 7.28 -28.21 18.98
C ARG A 50 6.85 -26.78 19.20
N ARG A 51 7.01 -26.36 20.47
CA ARG A 51 7.38 -25.02 20.93
C ARG A 51 7.46 -24.07 19.74
N VAL A 52 6.43 -23.25 19.56
CA VAL A 52 6.49 -22.09 18.66
C VAL A 52 7.69 -21.31 19.17
N GLN A 53 8.84 -21.51 18.52
CA GLN A 53 9.96 -20.62 18.68
C GLN A 53 9.49 -19.34 18.03
N HIS A 54 8.80 -18.51 18.82
CA HIS A 54 8.89 -17.08 18.67
C HIS A 54 10.37 -16.75 18.87
N THR A 55 11.17 -16.97 17.84
CA THR A 55 12.43 -16.26 17.71
C THR A 55 12.01 -14.81 17.67
N LEU A 56 12.25 -14.12 18.78
CA LEU A 56 12.26 -12.67 18.86
C LEU A 56 13.21 -12.22 17.75
N SER A 57 12.63 -11.96 16.58
CA SER A 57 13.35 -11.59 15.38
C SER A 57 13.90 -10.19 15.62
N SER A 58 15.11 -10.18 16.19
CA SER A 58 16.09 -9.10 16.23
C SER A 58 15.78 -8.06 15.16
N MET A 59 15.41 -6.83 15.56
CA MET A 59 15.01 -5.75 14.67
C MET A 59 16.02 -5.58 13.51
N GLY A 60 15.66 -6.12 12.34
CA GLY A 60 16.50 -6.18 11.15
C GLY A 60 15.77 -5.63 9.93
N ARG A 61 16.51 -5.44 8.83
CA ARG A 61 15.92 -5.00 7.55
C ARG A 61 14.89 -6.04 7.08
N MET A 62 13.77 -5.56 6.54
CA MET A 62 12.59 -6.39 6.23
C MET A 62 12.89 -7.70 5.48
N HIS A 63 13.77 -7.67 4.47
CA HIS A 63 14.15 -8.83 3.66
C HIS A 63 15.67 -9.04 3.60
N ASN A 64 16.44 -8.42 4.50
CA ASN A 64 17.90 -8.54 4.53
C ASN A 64 18.39 -8.74 5.98
N PRO A 65 19.44 -9.54 6.21
CA PRO A 65 19.96 -9.78 7.56
C PRO A 65 20.70 -8.57 8.17
N GLY A 66 20.99 -7.53 7.37
CA GLY A 66 21.74 -6.36 7.80
C GLY A 66 21.07 -5.55 8.92
N LYS A 67 21.91 -4.89 9.73
CA LYS A 67 21.51 -4.14 10.95
C LYS A 67 21.86 -2.65 10.93
N GLY A 68 22.26 -2.10 9.78
CA GLY A 68 22.68 -0.69 9.69
C GLY A 68 21.57 0.30 10.07
N ILE A 69 21.90 1.27 10.92
CA ILE A 69 21.03 2.34 11.42
C ILE A 69 21.51 3.67 10.83
N SER A 70 20.82 4.13 9.79
CA SER A 70 21.08 5.44 9.17
C SER A 70 19.74 6.04 8.78
N GLN A 71 19.42 7.18 9.39
CA GLN A 71 18.15 7.90 9.20
C GLN A 71 18.35 9.37 9.53
N SER A 72 17.48 10.23 8.99
CA SER A 72 17.50 11.65 9.31
C SER A 72 17.08 11.88 10.77
N ALA A 73 17.89 12.59 11.54
CA ALA A 73 17.52 13.08 12.87
C ALA A 73 16.90 14.47 12.75
N LEU A 74 15.59 14.58 13.02
CA LEU A 74 14.91 15.88 12.97
C LEU A 74 15.30 16.72 14.19
N PRO A 75 15.54 18.04 14.01
CA PRO A 75 15.85 18.90 15.14
C PRO A 75 14.63 19.05 16.08
N TYR A 76 14.87 19.13 17.38
CA TYR A 76 13.83 19.22 18.40
C TYR A 76 12.91 20.42 18.20
N ARG A 77 13.50 21.62 18.03
CA ARG A 77 12.77 22.87 17.81
C ARG A 77 11.91 22.77 16.55
N ARG A 78 10.61 23.03 16.68
CA ARG A 78 9.61 22.93 15.59
C ARG A 78 9.22 24.26 14.96
N SER A 79 9.61 25.39 15.57
CA SER A 79 9.33 26.71 15.02
C SER A 79 10.11 26.94 13.72
N VAL A 80 9.56 27.78 12.85
CA VAL A 80 10.24 28.24 11.64
C VAL A 80 11.44 29.13 12.06
N PRO A 81 12.61 29.00 11.42
CA PRO A 81 13.74 29.89 11.67
C PRO A 81 13.43 31.34 11.25
N THR A 82 13.95 32.33 11.97
CA THR A 82 13.68 33.76 11.74
C THR A 82 14.28 34.31 10.44
N TRP A 83 15.33 33.66 9.94
CA TRP A 83 15.97 33.99 8.66
C TRP A 83 15.18 33.48 7.45
N LEU A 84 14.25 32.54 7.63
CA LEU A 84 13.40 32.07 6.55
C LEU A 84 12.27 33.08 6.33
N LYS A 85 12.38 33.89 5.28
CA LYS A 85 11.38 34.91 4.92
C LYS A 85 10.24 34.39 4.04
N LEU A 86 10.30 33.13 3.63
CA LEU A 86 9.28 32.51 2.79
C LEU A 86 7.96 32.35 3.54
N THR A 87 6.89 32.82 2.91
CA THR A 87 5.53 32.65 3.43
C THR A 87 5.01 31.24 3.13
N SER A 88 3.94 30.84 3.84
CA SER A 88 3.35 29.52 3.63
C SER A 88 2.72 29.35 2.24
N GLU A 89 2.30 30.44 1.60
CA GLU A 89 1.67 30.47 0.29
C GLU A 89 2.71 30.31 -0.83
N GLU A 90 3.83 31.02 -0.74
CA GLU A 90 4.96 30.90 -1.67
C GLU A 90 5.50 29.47 -1.71
N VAL A 91 5.65 28.83 -0.54
CA VAL A 91 6.08 27.43 -0.46
C VAL A 91 5.08 26.50 -1.14
N GLN A 92 3.77 26.75 -0.99
CA GLN A 92 2.75 25.98 -1.68
C GLN A 92 2.77 26.20 -3.20
N GLU A 93 3.08 27.41 -3.66
CA GLU A 93 3.22 27.71 -5.08
C GLU A 93 4.43 26.99 -5.68
N GLN A 94 5.58 27.03 -4.99
CA GLN A 94 6.78 26.30 -5.39
C GLN A 94 6.53 24.79 -5.48
N ILE A 95 5.83 24.21 -4.51
CA ILE A 95 5.43 22.79 -4.54
C ILE A 95 4.60 22.49 -5.79
N THR A 96 3.64 23.36 -6.13
CA THR A 96 2.82 23.15 -7.34
C THR A 96 3.61 23.30 -8.62
N ARG A 97 4.53 24.25 -8.68
CA ARG A 97 5.40 24.47 -9.83
C ARG A 97 6.27 23.24 -10.09
N LEU A 98 6.86 22.67 -9.03
CA LEU A 98 7.67 21.45 -9.11
C LEU A 98 6.82 20.21 -9.44
N ALA A 99 5.60 20.12 -8.92
CA ALA A 99 4.68 19.03 -9.25
C ALA A 99 4.25 19.06 -10.72
N LYS A 100 3.99 20.25 -11.29
CA LYS A 100 3.70 20.44 -12.72
C LYS A 100 4.86 20.00 -13.62
N LYS A 101 6.10 20.06 -13.14
CA LYS A 101 7.28 19.50 -13.83
C LYS A 101 7.34 17.96 -13.77
N GLY A 102 6.40 17.31 -13.10
CA GLY A 102 6.35 15.85 -12.94
C GLY A 102 7.21 15.29 -11.81
N LEU A 103 7.74 16.14 -10.93
CA LEU A 103 8.57 15.70 -9.81
C LEU A 103 7.74 15.02 -8.72
N ARG A 104 8.30 13.97 -8.13
CA ARG A 104 7.62 13.22 -7.06
C ARG A 104 7.77 13.92 -5.70
N PRO A 105 6.83 13.73 -4.75
CA PRO A 105 6.85 14.38 -3.44
C PRO A 105 8.18 14.27 -2.69
N SER A 106 8.86 13.12 -2.77
CA SER A 106 10.19 12.94 -2.12
C SER A 106 11.25 13.87 -2.71
N GLN A 107 11.29 14.00 -4.05
CA GLN A 107 12.24 14.87 -4.75
C GLN A 107 11.93 16.35 -4.51
N ILE A 108 10.65 16.71 -4.50
CA ILE A 108 10.19 18.07 -4.18
C ILE A 108 10.73 18.50 -2.81
N GLY A 109 10.61 17.63 -1.80
CA GLY A 109 11.13 17.92 -0.46
C GLY A 109 12.64 18.15 -0.42
N VAL A 110 13.41 17.41 -1.23
CA VAL A 110 14.87 17.58 -1.34
C VAL A 110 15.22 18.91 -1.98
N ILE A 111 14.57 19.28 -3.08
CA ILE A 111 14.82 20.56 -3.78
C ILE A 111 14.45 21.77 -2.91
N LEU A 112 13.35 21.67 -2.16
CA LEU A 112 12.95 22.73 -1.23
C LEU A 112 13.97 22.90 -0.10
N ARG A 113 14.57 21.81 0.37
CA ARG A 113 15.61 21.85 1.40
C ARG A 113 16.92 22.42 0.86
N ASP A 114 17.37 21.94 -0.28
CA ASP A 114 18.74 22.18 -0.77
C ASP A 114 18.84 23.51 -1.53
N SER A 115 17.81 23.92 -2.29
CA SER A 115 17.83 25.17 -3.07
C SER A 115 17.14 26.35 -2.39
N HIS A 116 16.06 26.10 -1.64
CA HIS A 116 15.23 27.16 -1.04
C HIS A 116 15.43 27.30 0.48
N GLY A 117 16.26 26.45 1.10
CA GLY A 117 16.51 26.49 2.55
C GLY A 117 15.33 26.04 3.42
N VAL A 118 14.26 25.49 2.83
CA VAL A 118 13.08 25.02 3.57
C VAL A 118 13.35 23.64 4.15
N ALA A 119 13.86 23.60 5.39
CA ALA A 119 14.23 22.35 6.05
C ALA A 119 13.06 21.36 6.21
N GLN A 120 11.86 21.87 6.55
CA GLN A 120 10.66 21.04 6.75
C GLN A 120 9.40 21.79 6.32
N VAL A 121 8.80 21.36 5.22
CA VAL A 121 7.53 21.92 4.68
C VAL A 121 6.40 21.90 5.72
N ARG A 122 6.33 20.83 6.52
CA ARG A 122 5.29 20.69 7.57
C ARG A 122 5.34 21.82 8.61
N ARG A 123 6.53 22.39 8.88
CA ARG A 123 6.68 23.45 9.89
C ARG A 123 6.26 24.82 9.37
N VAL A 124 6.44 25.06 8.07
CA VAL A 124 6.08 26.33 7.43
C VAL A 124 4.59 26.35 7.08
N THR A 125 4.09 25.29 6.44
CA THR A 125 2.73 25.24 5.90
C THR A 125 1.73 24.52 6.81
N GLY A 126 2.18 23.85 7.88
CA GLY A 126 1.34 23.01 8.75
C GLY A 126 0.96 21.64 8.15
N ASN A 127 0.93 21.52 6.82
CA ASN A 127 0.60 20.29 6.10
C ASN A 127 1.81 19.60 5.46
N LYS A 128 1.70 18.29 5.22
CA LYS A 128 2.70 17.52 4.45
C LYS A 128 2.52 17.74 2.95
N ILE A 129 3.61 17.60 2.18
CA ILE A 129 3.62 17.77 0.70
C ILE A 129 2.49 16.97 0.03
N VAL A 130 2.32 15.69 0.37
CA VAL A 130 1.26 14.83 -0.22
C VAL A 130 -0.15 15.39 0.04
N ARG A 131 -0.40 16.03 1.19
CA ARG A 131 -1.71 16.63 1.49
C ARG A 131 -1.94 17.89 0.65
N ILE A 132 -0.91 18.72 0.48
CA ILE A 132 -0.97 19.93 -0.35
C ILE A 132 -1.27 19.54 -1.81
N LEU A 133 -0.61 18.49 -2.31
CA LEU A 133 -0.86 17.99 -3.67
C LEU A 133 -2.27 17.41 -3.85
N LYS A 134 -2.79 16.69 -2.84
CA LYS A 134 -4.18 16.19 -2.86
C LYS A 134 -5.20 17.32 -2.84
N ALA A 135 -4.99 18.35 -2.01
CA ALA A 135 -5.87 19.51 -1.94
C ALA A 135 -5.95 20.26 -3.28
N LYS A 136 -4.86 20.27 -4.05
CA LYS A 136 -4.79 20.91 -5.36
C LYS A 136 -5.07 19.97 -6.55
N GLY A 137 -5.50 18.72 -6.30
CA GLY A 137 -5.83 17.75 -7.35
C GLY A 137 -4.66 17.23 -8.18
N MET A 138 -3.41 17.50 -7.79
CA MET A 138 -2.19 17.07 -8.52
C MET A 138 -1.49 15.89 -7.83
N ALA A 139 -2.23 15.11 -7.04
CA ALA A 139 -1.67 13.94 -6.38
C ALA A 139 -1.54 12.77 -7.37
N PRO A 140 -0.45 11.99 -7.30
CA PRO A 140 -0.35 10.77 -8.09
C PRO A 140 -1.41 9.78 -7.62
N GLU A 141 -2.07 9.13 -8.59
CA GLU A 141 -3.07 8.09 -8.35
C GLU A 141 -2.47 6.90 -7.58
N ILE A 142 -1.27 6.48 -8.00
CA ILE A 142 -0.51 5.42 -7.36
C ILE A 142 0.47 6.05 -6.35
N PRO A 143 0.51 5.56 -5.09
CA PRO A 143 1.51 5.96 -4.12
C PRO A 143 2.95 5.77 -4.64
N GLU A 144 3.81 6.74 -4.32
CA GLU A 144 5.19 6.82 -4.83
C GLU A 144 6.04 5.59 -4.46
N ASP A 145 5.85 5.04 -3.26
CA ASP A 145 6.55 3.85 -2.79
C ASP A 145 6.19 2.60 -3.62
N LEU A 146 4.91 2.43 -3.93
CA LEU A 146 4.41 1.34 -4.76
C LEU A 146 4.93 1.49 -6.20
N TYR A 147 4.86 2.70 -6.75
CA TYR A 147 5.37 3.02 -8.09
C TYR A 147 6.85 2.61 -8.26
N HIS A 148 7.72 3.00 -7.33
CA HIS A 148 9.16 2.69 -7.42
C HIS A 148 9.48 1.20 -7.23
N LEU A 149 8.69 0.47 -6.45
CA LEU A 149 8.85 -0.98 -6.35
C LEU A 149 8.44 -1.69 -7.63
N ILE A 150 7.33 -1.27 -8.25
CA ILE A 150 6.89 -1.81 -9.55
C ILE A 150 7.94 -1.49 -10.61
N LYS A 151 8.46 -0.25 -10.66
CA LYS A 151 9.57 0.13 -11.56
C LYS A 151 10.76 -0.80 -11.44
N LYS A 152 11.16 -1.08 -10.20
CA LYS A 152 12.28 -1.99 -9.91
C LYS A 152 11.98 -3.42 -10.36
N ALA A 153 10.77 -3.92 -10.11
CA ALA A 153 10.36 -5.26 -10.53
C ALA A 153 10.36 -5.40 -12.06
N VAL A 154 9.84 -4.40 -12.78
CA VAL A 154 9.84 -4.37 -14.25
C VAL A 154 11.27 -4.40 -14.80
N ASN A 155 12.19 -3.61 -14.22
CA ASN A 155 13.59 -3.61 -14.64
C ASN A 155 14.28 -4.97 -14.39
N ILE A 156 14.03 -5.60 -13.24
CA ILE A 156 14.58 -6.93 -12.94
C ILE A 156 14.02 -7.98 -13.90
N ARG A 157 12.72 -7.90 -14.26
CA ARG A 157 12.11 -8.81 -15.24
C ARG A 157 12.74 -8.66 -16.63
N LYS A 158 12.90 -7.43 -17.11
CA LYS A 158 13.60 -7.13 -18.38
C LYS A 158 15.04 -7.68 -18.39
N HIS A 159 15.74 -7.61 -17.26
CA HIS A 159 17.07 -8.22 -17.12
C HIS A 159 17.02 -9.76 -17.21
N LEU A 160 16.07 -10.40 -16.52
CA LEU A 160 15.92 -11.85 -16.48
C LEU A 160 15.44 -12.46 -17.80
N GLU A 161 14.72 -11.71 -18.63
CA GLU A 161 14.31 -12.15 -19.98
C GLU A 161 15.53 -12.48 -20.86
N ARG A 162 16.60 -11.68 -20.73
CA ARG A 162 17.89 -11.89 -21.40
C ARG A 162 18.76 -12.87 -20.61
N ASN A 163 18.79 -12.75 -19.28
CA ASN A 163 19.66 -13.51 -18.38
C ASN A 163 18.90 -14.59 -17.60
N ARG A 164 18.39 -15.61 -18.31
CA ARG A 164 17.52 -16.63 -17.70
C ARG A 164 18.18 -17.50 -16.63
N LYS A 165 19.51 -17.59 -16.62
CA LYS A 165 20.30 -18.40 -15.68
C LYS A 165 20.63 -17.66 -14.37
N ASP A 166 20.36 -16.36 -14.29
CA ASP A 166 20.64 -15.56 -13.08
C ASP A 166 19.66 -15.93 -11.95
N LYS A 167 20.16 -16.69 -10.97
CA LYS A 167 19.38 -17.16 -9.81
C LYS A 167 19.25 -16.08 -8.73
N ASP A 168 20.24 -15.18 -8.58
CA ASP A 168 20.17 -14.11 -7.56
C ASP A 168 19.09 -13.09 -7.97
N SER A 169 19.09 -12.64 -9.21
CA SER A 169 18.05 -11.70 -9.69
C SER A 169 16.64 -12.29 -9.58
N LYS A 170 16.45 -13.60 -9.80
CA LYS A 170 15.18 -14.30 -9.55
C LYS A 170 14.80 -14.23 -8.06
N TYR A 171 15.72 -14.52 -7.16
CA TYR A 171 15.49 -14.41 -5.72
C TYR A 171 15.15 -12.96 -5.31
N ARG A 172 15.87 -11.97 -5.82
CA ARG A 172 15.59 -10.54 -5.56
C ARG A 172 14.24 -10.10 -6.10
N LEU A 173 13.80 -10.62 -7.25
CA LEU A 173 12.47 -10.36 -7.81
C LEU A 173 11.38 -10.82 -6.83
N ILE A 174 11.48 -12.05 -6.31
CA ILE A 174 10.54 -12.60 -5.32
C ILE A 174 10.43 -11.68 -4.09
N LEU A 175 11.56 -11.15 -3.60
CA LEU A 175 11.58 -10.21 -2.46
C LEU A 175 10.96 -8.84 -2.79
N VAL A 176 11.07 -8.36 -4.04
CA VAL A 176 10.46 -7.11 -4.48
C VAL A 176 8.95 -7.30 -4.64
N GLU A 177 8.50 -8.35 -5.32
CA GLU A 177 7.08 -8.68 -5.51
C GLU A 177 6.37 -8.91 -4.18
N SER A 178 7.03 -9.60 -3.23
CA SER A 178 6.53 -9.76 -1.86
C SER A 178 6.30 -8.41 -1.15
N ARG A 179 7.15 -7.40 -1.38
CA ARG A 179 6.93 -6.04 -0.83
C ARG A 179 5.76 -5.34 -1.50
N ILE A 180 5.62 -5.48 -2.82
CA ILE A 180 4.51 -4.90 -3.59
C ILE A 180 3.18 -5.42 -3.03
N HIS A 181 3.04 -6.75 -2.85
CA HIS A 181 1.82 -7.34 -2.31
C HIS A 181 1.51 -6.89 -0.88
N ARG A 182 2.53 -6.71 -0.03
CA ARG A 182 2.36 -6.18 1.33
C ARG A 182 1.88 -4.73 1.34
N LEU A 183 2.49 -3.86 0.52
CA LEU A 183 2.07 -2.46 0.42
C LEU A 183 0.70 -2.32 -0.21
N ALA A 184 0.41 -3.08 -1.26
CA ALA A 184 -0.90 -3.11 -1.88
C ALA A 184 -2.00 -3.48 -0.88
N ARG A 185 -1.77 -4.48 -0.01
CA ARG A 185 -2.70 -4.82 1.08
C ARG A 185 -2.92 -3.64 2.02
N TYR A 186 -1.86 -3.01 2.49
CA TYR A 186 -1.94 -1.84 3.38
C TYR A 186 -2.77 -0.71 2.77
N TYR A 187 -2.50 -0.36 1.52
CA TYR A 187 -3.20 0.75 0.87
C TYR A 187 -4.66 0.43 0.51
N LYS A 188 -5.00 -0.83 0.23
CA LYS A 188 -6.38 -1.29 0.13
C LYS A 188 -7.14 -1.12 1.45
N THR A 189 -6.54 -1.51 2.57
CA THR A 189 -7.12 -1.29 3.90
C THR A 189 -7.31 0.19 4.22
N LYS A 190 -6.36 1.05 3.80
CA LYS A 190 -6.44 2.51 3.96
C LYS A 190 -7.30 3.22 2.91
N ARG A 191 -7.98 2.48 2.01
CA ARG A 191 -8.84 3.02 0.93
C ARG A 191 -8.13 4.05 0.04
N GLN A 192 -6.81 3.94 -0.10
CA GLN A 192 -6.03 4.79 -1.01
C GLN A 192 -5.86 4.15 -2.39
N LEU A 193 -6.12 2.84 -2.50
CA LEU A 193 -6.23 2.12 -3.76
C LEU A 193 -7.60 1.44 -3.86
N PRO A 194 -8.13 1.20 -5.07
CA PRO A 194 -9.37 0.48 -5.24
C PRO A 194 -9.23 -0.96 -4.73
N ALA A 195 -10.32 -1.52 -4.19
CA ALA A 195 -10.32 -2.87 -3.63
C ALA A 195 -9.98 -3.95 -4.67
N THR A 196 -10.35 -3.70 -5.93
CA THR A 196 -10.08 -4.55 -7.10
C THR A 196 -8.64 -4.48 -7.59
N TRP A 197 -7.83 -3.54 -7.06
CA TRP A 197 -6.46 -3.37 -7.53
C TRP A 197 -5.62 -4.62 -7.28
N LYS A 198 -4.94 -5.09 -8.33
CA LYS A 198 -4.06 -6.25 -8.29
C LYS A 198 -2.78 -5.94 -9.05
N TYR A 199 -1.66 -6.40 -8.51
CA TYR A 199 -0.39 -6.35 -9.20
C TYR A 199 -0.34 -7.51 -10.19
N GLU A 200 -0.28 -7.20 -11.47
CA GLU A 200 -0.06 -8.16 -12.54
C GLU A 200 1.23 -7.81 -13.28
N SER A 201 2.09 -8.81 -13.48
CA SER A 201 3.42 -8.57 -14.02
C SER A 201 3.43 -8.16 -15.49
N SER A 202 2.42 -8.59 -16.25
CA SER A 202 2.24 -8.26 -17.67
C SER A 202 1.82 -6.81 -17.88
N THR A 203 0.95 -6.27 -17.02
CA THR A 203 0.44 -4.89 -17.11
C THR A 203 1.31 -3.88 -16.38
N ALA A 204 2.24 -4.34 -15.54
CA ALA A 204 3.12 -3.50 -14.73
C ALA A 204 3.99 -2.52 -15.54
N SER A 205 4.35 -2.85 -16.79
CA SER A 205 5.13 -1.97 -17.66
C SER A 205 4.36 -0.71 -18.07
N ALA A 206 3.06 -0.84 -18.36
CA ALA A 206 2.19 0.27 -18.75
C ALA A 206 1.96 1.27 -17.60
N LEU A 207 2.04 0.79 -16.35
CA LEU A 207 1.85 1.63 -15.16
C LEU A 207 3.08 2.49 -14.79
N VAL A 208 4.24 2.19 -15.38
CA VAL A 208 5.54 2.77 -14.96
C VAL A 208 6.37 3.24 -16.14
N SER A 209 5.70 3.77 -17.16
CA SER A 209 6.36 4.45 -18.28
C SER A 209 6.77 5.87 -17.88
#